data_AF-A0A8R1EEH2-F1
#
_entry.id   AF-A0A8R1EEH2-F1
#
_cell.length_a   1.000
_cell.length_b   1.000
_cell.length_c   1.000
_cell.angle_alpha   90.00
_cell.angle_beta   90.00
_cell.angle_gamma   90.00
#
_symmetry.space_group_name_H-M   'P 1'
#
loop_
_entity.id
_entity.type
_entity.pdbx_description
1 polymer ?
#
loop_
_entity_poly.entity_id
_entity_poly.type
_entity_poly.pdbx_seq_one_letter_code
_entity_poly.pdbx_strand_id
1 'polypeptide(L)'
;MDCDNLEKEQDARKREDEARFKVIEQDLRTYGNVAPNVVKRMIESIRERFSQREKLIVENGNKIFELQLENRVLKTKLRVLQENELFGSRSDIKDVKAIQEFMMMNGIASVNDVEDILDECSKNRRNLIETKELLQITMREENKLSGRLLELRAQNTEILRKIDIKDKEMESMKRCLEQVDMKLNTERLKKDSEKVKVVAYEENCCQHTGDFSPHRLLQNGSQGIRSRQEVQVDRIENPRGQNQGTDQTFEERLDSVGTQESGFYGKKGLPVQTELSMLSQLYLEQNLPEPPKYTAEEDSVSMKAFERTFAMKFGRLSTEQQVTPLETKYLAGKALKAFRGLVETENTISGAF
;
A
#
# COMPACT_ATOMS: atom_id res chain seq x y z
N MET A 1 -22.40 50.81 21.34
CA MET A 1 -22.50 52.24 21.68
C MET A 1 -23.74 52.31 22.53
N ASP A 2 -23.55 52.24 23.84
CA ASP A 2 -24.65 52.21 24.80
C ASP A 2 -25.03 53.65 25.09
N CYS A 3 -26.32 53.99 25.05
CA CYS A 3 -26.81 55.34 25.28
C CYS A 3 -26.27 55.94 26.59
N ASP A 4 -26.08 55.09 27.61
CA ASP A 4 -25.53 55.43 28.92
C ASP A 4 -24.10 55.99 28.88
N ASN A 5 -23.29 55.61 27.89
CA ASN A 5 -21.94 56.16 27.73
C ASN A 5 -21.97 57.54 27.08
N LEU A 6 -22.92 57.80 26.17
CA LEU A 6 -23.05 59.09 25.49
C LEU A 6 -23.50 60.18 26.47
N GLU A 7 -24.41 59.82 27.38
CA GLU A 7 -24.96 60.72 28.41
C GLU A 7 -23.89 61.10 29.45
N LYS A 8 -23.09 60.13 29.92
CA LYS A 8 -21.96 60.39 30.82
C LYS A 8 -20.90 61.29 30.21
N GLU A 9 -20.60 61.09 28.92
CA GLU A 9 -19.62 61.90 28.19
C GLU A 9 -20.14 63.34 27.99
N GLN A 10 -21.43 63.50 27.71
CA GLN A 10 -22.06 64.82 27.61
C GLN A 10 -22.00 65.60 28.93
N ASP A 11 -22.29 64.94 30.05
CA ASP A 11 -22.23 65.57 31.36
C ASP A 11 -20.80 65.94 31.79
N ALA A 12 -19.80 65.17 31.35
CA ALA A 12 -18.41 65.53 31.52
C ALA A 12 -18.04 66.79 30.72
N ARG A 13 -18.44 66.87 29.44
CA ARG A 13 -18.23 68.05 28.59
C ARG A 13 -18.88 69.32 29.17
N LYS A 14 -20.13 69.23 29.63
CA LYS A 14 -20.81 70.38 30.27
C LYS A 14 -20.07 70.89 31.50
N ARG A 15 -19.55 69.99 32.34
CA ARG A 15 -18.76 70.36 33.53
C ARG A 15 -17.44 71.03 33.16
N GLU A 16 -16.77 70.53 32.12
CA GLU A 16 -15.53 71.10 31.63
C GLU A 16 -15.74 72.49 31.01
N ASP A 17 -16.76 72.66 30.17
CA ASP A 17 -17.09 73.94 29.56
C ASP A 17 -17.49 74.99 30.61
N GLU A 18 -18.24 74.59 31.65
CA GLU A 18 -18.57 75.48 32.76
C GLU A 18 -17.33 75.90 33.56
N ALA A 19 -16.35 75.01 33.74
CA ALA A 19 -15.07 75.36 34.35
C ALA A 19 -14.29 76.37 33.48
N ARG A 20 -14.28 76.17 32.16
CA ARG A 20 -13.63 77.09 31.21
C ARG A 20 -14.30 78.46 31.19
N PHE A 21 -15.64 78.53 31.22
CA PHE A 21 -16.36 79.80 31.28
C PHE A 21 -16.06 80.57 32.56
N LYS A 22 -15.91 79.90 33.70
CA LYS A 22 -15.50 80.55 34.97
C LYS A 22 -14.11 81.15 34.90
N VAL A 23 -13.15 80.46 34.28
CA VAL A 23 -11.79 80.99 34.07
C VAL A 23 -11.83 82.21 33.16
N ILE A 24 -12.54 82.14 32.03
CA ILE A 24 -12.67 83.27 31.09
C ILE A 24 -13.38 84.47 31.74
N GLU A 25 -14.43 84.23 32.53
CA GLU A 25 -15.13 85.28 33.27
C GLU A 25 -14.19 85.96 34.27
N GLN A 26 -13.34 85.20 34.95
CA GLN A 26 -12.34 85.73 35.88
C GLN A 26 -11.29 86.58 35.14
N ASP A 27 -10.73 86.07 34.04
CA ASP A 27 -9.71 86.76 33.26
C ASP A 27 -10.20 88.07 32.65
N LEU A 28 -11.44 88.09 32.13
CA LEU A 28 -12.06 89.31 31.60
C LEU A 28 -12.28 90.38 32.68
N ARG A 29 -12.50 89.96 33.94
CA ARG A 29 -12.64 90.87 35.08
C ARG A 29 -11.29 91.38 35.57
N THR A 30 -10.26 90.53 35.65
CA THR A 30 -8.95 90.89 36.22
C THR A 30 -8.03 91.60 35.23
N TYR A 31 -7.99 91.16 33.97
CA TYR A 31 -7.05 91.67 32.98
C TYR A 31 -7.72 92.56 31.93
N GLY A 32 -9.01 92.32 31.65
CA GLY A 32 -9.77 93.08 30.65
C GLY A 32 -10.34 94.41 31.13
N ASN A 33 -10.36 94.68 32.45
CA ASN A 33 -11.05 95.82 33.07
C ASN A 33 -12.51 95.99 32.58
N VAL A 34 -13.17 94.89 32.20
CA VAL A 34 -14.54 94.92 31.69
C VAL A 34 -15.52 94.92 32.86
N ALA A 35 -16.53 95.79 32.82
CA ALA A 35 -17.55 95.85 33.87
C ALA A 35 -18.25 94.49 34.05
N PRO A 36 -18.50 94.02 35.29
CA PRO A 36 -19.05 92.68 35.56
C PRO A 36 -20.35 92.39 34.80
N ASN A 37 -21.20 93.41 34.63
CA ASN A 37 -22.48 93.30 33.94
C ASN A 37 -22.33 93.07 32.43
N VAL A 38 -21.22 93.51 31.85
CA VAL A 38 -20.91 93.32 30.42
C VAL A 38 -20.29 91.94 30.21
N VAL A 39 -19.34 91.53 31.08
CA VAL A 39 -18.77 90.17 31.06
C VAL A 39 -19.87 89.12 31.20
N LYS A 40 -20.77 89.28 32.17
CA LYS A 40 -21.89 88.36 32.38
C LYS A 40 -22.77 88.22 31.13
N ARG A 41 -23.08 89.34 30.46
CA ARG A 41 -23.90 89.34 29.23
C ARG A 41 -23.21 88.61 28.09
N MET A 42 -21.91 88.82 27.92
CA MET A 42 -21.10 88.16 26.88
C MET A 42 -21.00 86.65 27.12
N ILE A 43 -20.67 86.24 28.35
CA ILE A 43 -20.55 84.82 28.74
C ILE A 43 -21.89 84.12 28.55
N GLU A 44 -23.01 84.72 28.98
CA GLU A 44 -24.33 84.10 28.87
C GLU A 44 -24.75 83.89 27.40
N SER A 45 -24.51 84.88 26.53
CA SER A 45 -24.77 84.73 25.09
C SER A 45 -23.89 83.66 24.42
N ILE A 46 -22.68 83.41 24.93
CA ILE A 46 -21.83 82.32 24.45
C ILE A 46 -22.36 80.98 24.99
N ARG A 47 -22.67 80.90 26.30
CA ARG A 47 -23.23 79.70 26.94
C ARG A 47 -24.52 79.23 26.26
N GLU A 48 -25.40 80.15 25.90
CA GLU A 48 -26.64 79.84 25.20
C GLU A 48 -26.37 79.21 23.82
N ARG A 49 -25.44 79.79 23.04
CA ARG A 49 -25.06 79.25 21.72
C ARG A 49 -24.40 77.87 21.83
N PHE A 50 -23.56 77.65 22.83
CA PHE A 50 -22.99 76.32 23.12
C PHE A 50 -24.08 75.32 23.50
N SER A 51 -25.03 75.72 24.36
CA SER A 51 -26.16 74.86 24.76
C SER A 51 -27.05 74.46 23.57
N GLN A 52 -27.31 75.39 22.64
CA GLN A 52 -28.07 75.11 21.43
C GLN A 52 -27.32 74.13 20.50
N ARG A 53 -26.01 74.33 20.33
CA ARG A 53 -25.17 73.46 19.50
C ARG A 53 -25.05 72.05 20.09
N GLU A 54 -24.92 71.93 21.41
CA GLU A 54 -24.87 70.64 22.10
C GLU A 54 -26.16 69.84 21.89
N LYS A 55 -27.33 70.49 21.98
CA LYS A 55 -28.62 69.85 21.70
C LYS A 55 -28.69 69.28 20.28
N LEU A 56 -28.25 70.07 19.29
CA LEU A 56 -28.18 69.65 17.89
C LEU A 56 -27.22 68.47 17.67
N ILE A 57 -26.08 68.45 18.36
CA ILE A 57 -25.12 67.34 18.27
C ILE A 57 -25.74 66.05 18.80
N VAL A 58 -26.43 66.10 19.93
CA VAL A 58 -27.12 64.93 20.50
C VAL A 58 -28.23 64.43 19.58
N GLU A 59 -29.07 65.33 19.08
CA GLU A 59 -30.16 64.98 18.16
C GLU A 59 -29.64 64.31 16.87
N ASN A 60 -28.60 64.88 16.26
CA ASN A 60 -27.96 64.30 15.08
C ASN A 60 -27.28 62.96 15.39
N GLY A 61 -26.63 62.84 16.55
CA GLY A 61 -26.02 61.58 17.02
C GLY A 61 -27.04 60.46 17.16
N ASN A 62 -28.19 60.76 17.77
CA ASN A 62 -29.31 59.81 17.89
C ASN A 62 -29.84 59.40 16.51
N LYS A 63 -30.00 60.36 15.58
CA LYS A 63 -30.46 60.06 14.21
C LYS A 63 -29.49 59.16 13.45
N ILE A 64 -28.18 59.40 13.60
CA ILE A 64 -27.14 58.53 13.00
C ILE A 64 -27.24 57.11 13.57
N PHE A 65 -27.44 56.98 14.88
CA PHE A 65 -27.58 55.68 15.52
C PHE A 65 -28.81 54.91 15.00
N GLU A 66 -29.97 55.56 14.89
CA GLU A 66 -31.17 54.97 14.30
C GLU A 66 -30.92 54.49 12.86
N LEU A 67 -30.31 55.33 12.02
CA LEU A 67 -30.00 54.98 10.62
C LEU A 67 -28.99 53.84 10.52
N GLN A 68 -28.05 53.72 11.45
CA GLN A 68 -27.12 52.59 11.52
C GLN A 68 -27.82 51.30 11.91
N LEU A 69 -28.77 51.36 12.84
CA LEU A 69 -29.58 50.20 13.22
C LEU A 69 -30.45 49.74 12.06
N GLU A 70 -31.12 50.67 11.38
CA GLU A 70 -31.94 50.39 10.19
C GLU A 70 -31.10 49.79 9.06
N ASN A 71 -29.91 50.35 8.79
CA ASN A 71 -28.96 49.77 7.82
C ASN A 71 -28.53 48.34 8.19
N ARG A 72 -28.29 48.05 9.48
CA ARG A 72 -27.99 46.69 9.92
C ARG A 72 -29.16 45.75 9.65
N VAL A 73 -30.38 46.16 9.97
CA VAL A 73 -31.60 45.37 9.71
C VAL A 73 -31.77 45.13 8.22
N LEU A 74 -31.64 46.16 7.39
CA LEU A 74 -31.73 46.04 5.93
C LEU A 74 -30.64 45.13 5.37
N LYS A 75 -29.40 45.22 5.87
CA LYS A 75 -28.30 44.34 5.45
C LYS A 75 -28.53 42.87 5.85
N THR A 76 -29.18 42.63 6.98
CA THR A 76 -29.62 41.28 7.37
C THR A 76 -30.76 40.79 6.48
N LYS A 77 -31.77 41.63 6.22
CA LYS A 77 -32.87 41.29 5.29
C LYS A 77 -32.35 41.00 3.88
N LEU A 78 -31.38 41.78 3.39
CA LEU A 78 -30.75 41.56 2.08
C LEU A 78 -30.05 40.19 2.03
N ARG A 79 -29.30 39.81 3.08
CA ARG A 79 -28.66 38.49 3.15
C ARG A 79 -29.68 37.36 3.14
N VAL A 80 -30.75 37.47 3.92
CA VAL A 80 -31.85 36.47 3.93
C VAL A 80 -32.52 36.39 2.56
N LEU A 81 -32.75 37.52 1.88
CA LEU A 81 -33.30 37.53 0.53
C LEU A 81 -32.34 36.91 -0.48
N GLN A 82 -31.04 37.19 -0.40
CA GLN A 82 -30.02 36.57 -1.27
C GLN A 82 -29.93 35.06 -1.05
N GLU A 83 -29.97 34.58 0.21
CA GLU A 83 -30.00 33.15 0.53
C GLU A 83 -31.29 32.50 0.02
N ASN A 84 -32.44 33.17 0.17
CA ASN A 84 -33.72 32.69 -0.34
C ASN A 84 -33.81 32.77 -1.87
N GLU A 85 -33.14 33.71 -2.54
CA GLU A 85 -33.07 33.76 -3.99
C GLU A 85 -32.10 32.71 -4.55
N LEU A 86 -31.04 32.35 -3.82
CA LEU A 86 -30.08 31.31 -4.20
C LEU A 86 -30.70 29.90 -4.15
N PHE A 87 -31.67 29.67 -3.25
CA PHE A 87 -32.31 28.35 -3.06
C PHE A 87 -33.80 28.31 -3.43
N GLY A 88 -34.48 29.46 -3.55
CA GLY A 88 -35.92 29.57 -3.79
C GLY A 88 -36.32 30.19 -5.13
N SER A 89 -35.39 30.81 -5.86
CA SER A 89 -35.65 31.21 -7.24
C SER A 89 -35.49 30.01 -8.14
N ARG A 90 -36.56 29.66 -8.86
CA ARG A 90 -36.45 28.96 -10.13
C ARG A 90 -35.58 29.83 -11.03
N SER A 91 -34.27 29.59 -11.01
CA SER A 91 -33.30 30.41 -11.73
C SER A 91 -33.55 30.28 -13.22
N ASP A 92 -33.86 31.39 -13.88
CA ASP A 92 -34.00 31.47 -15.34
C ASP A 92 -32.64 31.32 -16.06
N ILE A 93 -31.55 31.18 -15.31
CA ILE A 93 -30.21 30.92 -15.81
C ILE A 93 -30.08 29.40 -16.01
N LYS A 94 -30.10 28.96 -17.27
CA LYS A 94 -30.01 27.55 -17.68
C LYS A 94 -28.91 26.77 -16.94
N ASP A 95 -27.77 27.40 -16.67
CA ASP A 95 -26.62 26.77 -16.01
C ASP A 95 -26.90 26.46 -14.54
N VAL A 96 -27.58 27.35 -13.81
CA VAL A 96 -27.95 27.13 -12.40
C VAL A 96 -29.00 26.02 -12.30
N LYS A 97 -29.95 25.96 -13.25
CA LYS A 97 -30.93 24.87 -13.32
C LYS A 97 -30.27 23.53 -13.62
N ALA A 98 -29.31 23.49 -14.54
CA ALA A 98 -28.55 22.28 -14.86
C ALA A 98 -27.70 21.81 -13.66
N ILE A 99 -27.08 22.73 -12.93
CA ILE A 99 -26.31 22.42 -11.71
C ILE A 99 -27.24 21.89 -10.61
N GLN A 100 -28.40 22.51 -10.41
CA GLN A 100 -29.36 22.06 -9.40
C GLN A 100 -29.96 20.69 -9.75
N GLU A 101 -30.29 20.44 -11.02
CA GLU A 101 -30.72 19.11 -11.51
C GLU A 101 -29.62 18.06 -11.32
N PHE A 102 -28.37 18.40 -11.64
CA PHE A 102 -27.22 17.52 -11.41
C PHE A 102 -27.06 17.19 -9.92
N MET A 103 -27.15 18.19 -9.03
CA MET A 103 -27.06 17.97 -7.58
C MET A 103 -28.19 17.06 -7.10
N MET A 104 -29.44 17.30 -7.51
CA MET A 104 -30.58 16.44 -7.14
C MET A 104 -30.41 15.00 -7.65
N MET A 105 -29.97 14.80 -8.89
CA MET A 105 -29.76 13.47 -9.45
C MET A 105 -28.67 12.69 -8.70
N ASN A 106 -27.66 13.37 -8.17
CA ASN A 106 -26.57 12.77 -7.41
C ASN A 106 -26.83 12.76 -5.90
N GLY A 107 -28.03 13.15 -5.43
CA GLY A 107 -28.38 13.18 -4.01
C GLY A 107 -27.62 14.21 -3.19
N ILE A 108 -27.06 15.23 -3.84
CA ILE A 108 -26.33 16.34 -3.23
C ILE A 108 -27.36 17.37 -2.78
N ALA A 109 -27.56 17.50 -1.47
CA ALA A 109 -28.59 18.36 -0.88
C ALA A 109 -28.13 19.82 -0.78
N SER A 110 -26.82 20.06 -0.69
CA SER A 110 -26.26 21.40 -0.52
C SER A 110 -24.91 21.57 -1.23
N VAL A 111 -24.50 22.83 -1.42
CA VAL A 111 -23.15 23.15 -1.93
C VAL A 111 -22.06 22.68 -0.95
N ASN A 112 -22.35 22.64 0.36
CA ASN A 112 -21.40 22.13 1.35
C ASN A 112 -21.13 20.64 1.15
N ASP A 113 -22.13 19.87 0.73
CA ASP A 113 -21.96 18.44 0.44
C ASP A 113 -20.98 18.23 -0.74
N VAL A 114 -20.96 19.17 -1.70
CA VAL A 114 -19.99 19.17 -2.80
C VAL A 114 -18.58 19.43 -2.28
N GLU A 115 -18.41 20.36 -1.35
CA GLU A 115 -17.12 20.65 -0.72
C GLU A 115 -16.60 19.43 0.07
N ASP A 116 -17.46 18.76 0.84
CA ASP A 116 -17.12 17.54 1.57
C ASP A 116 -16.68 16.41 0.64
N ILE A 117 -17.41 16.19 -0.47
CA ILE A 117 -17.05 15.19 -1.49
C ILE A 117 -15.70 15.53 -2.14
N LEU A 118 -15.42 16.80 -2.41
CA LEU A 118 -14.15 17.24 -3.00
C LEU A 118 -12.97 17.05 -2.02
N ASP A 119 -13.18 17.31 -0.74
CA ASP A 119 -12.20 17.07 0.32
C ASP A 119 -11.92 15.57 0.48
N GLU A 120 -12.95 14.74 0.46
CA GLU A 120 -12.82 13.28 0.51
C GLU A 120 -12.12 12.74 -0.75
N CYS A 121 -12.48 13.22 -1.94
CA CYS A 121 -11.77 12.90 -3.18
C CYS A 121 -10.29 13.29 -3.12
N SER A 122 -9.98 14.43 -2.53
CA SER A 122 -8.59 14.90 -2.37
C SER A 122 -7.80 14.04 -1.38
N LYS A 123 -8.43 13.59 -0.28
CA LYS A 123 -7.85 12.61 0.65
C LYS A 123 -7.61 11.28 -0.04
N ASN A 124 -8.60 10.75 -0.75
CA ASN A 124 -8.51 9.49 -1.48
C ASN A 124 -7.43 9.53 -2.56
N ARG A 125 -7.28 10.66 -3.26
CA ARG A 125 -6.20 10.86 -4.24
C ARG A 125 -4.81 10.79 -3.60
N ARG A 126 -4.63 11.38 -2.42
CA ARG A 126 -3.35 11.29 -1.67
C ARG A 126 -3.06 9.86 -1.24
N ASN A 127 -4.05 9.19 -0.64
CA ASN A 127 -3.91 7.78 -0.24
C ASN A 127 -3.57 6.87 -1.43
N LEU A 128 -4.16 7.12 -2.60
CA LEU A 128 -3.86 6.36 -3.83
C LEU A 128 -2.40 6.55 -4.29
N ILE A 129 -1.85 7.76 -4.15
CA ILE A 129 -0.46 8.04 -4.48
C ILE A 129 0.48 7.32 -3.50
N GLU A 130 0.23 7.45 -2.21
CA GLU A 130 1.03 6.80 -1.15
C GLU A 130 1.03 5.27 -1.29
N THR A 131 -0.14 4.67 -1.53
CA THR A 131 -0.26 3.21 -1.74
C THR A 131 0.48 2.75 -2.99
N LYS A 132 0.45 3.53 -4.08
CA LYS A 132 1.20 3.23 -5.30
C LYS A 132 2.71 3.29 -5.07
N GLU A 133 3.19 4.27 -4.31
CA GLU A 133 4.61 4.38 -3.94
C GLU A 133 5.05 3.21 -3.06
N LEU A 134 4.24 2.85 -2.06
CA LEU A 134 4.50 1.72 -1.18
C LEU A 134 4.56 0.39 -1.96
N LEU A 135 3.62 0.19 -2.89
CA LEU A 135 3.63 -0.99 -3.77
C LEU A 135 4.89 -1.04 -4.63
N GLN A 136 5.34 0.11 -5.16
CA GLN A 136 6.56 0.17 -5.96
C GLN A 136 7.82 -0.18 -5.14
N ILE A 137 7.89 0.27 -3.88
CA ILE A 137 8.98 -0.10 -2.97
C ILE A 137 8.95 -1.60 -2.70
N THR A 138 7.77 -2.13 -2.35
CA THR A 138 7.58 -3.55 -2.04
C THR A 138 7.98 -4.45 -3.21
N MET A 139 7.58 -4.11 -4.44
CA MET A 139 7.98 -4.86 -5.64
C MET A 139 9.50 -4.84 -5.87
N ARG A 140 10.19 -3.72 -5.60
CA ARG A 140 11.65 -3.66 -5.73
C ARG A 140 12.34 -4.55 -4.70
N GLU A 141 11.83 -4.58 -3.47
CA GLU A 141 12.35 -5.42 -2.40
C GLU A 141 12.12 -6.91 -2.69
N GLU A 142 10.92 -7.27 -3.15
CA GLU A 142 10.59 -8.64 -3.56
C GLU A 142 11.52 -9.13 -4.68
N ASN A 143 11.74 -8.30 -5.71
CA ASN A 143 12.67 -8.63 -6.80
C ASN A 143 14.11 -8.83 -6.29
N LYS A 144 14.56 -8.01 -5.33
CA LYS A 144 15.88 -8.15 -4.71
C LYS A 144 16.00 -9.43 -3.90
N LEU A 145 14.96 -9.79 -3.14
CA LEU A 145 14.91 -11.04 -2.37
C LEU A 145 14.83 -12.26 -3.28
N SER A 146 14.03 -12.21 -4.35
CA SER A 146 13.92 -13.26 -5.36
C SER A 146 15.26 -13.52 -6.04
N GLY A 147 16.00 -12.47 -6.40
CA GLY A 147 17.36 -12.59 -6.94
C GLY A 147 18.33 -13.29 -5.96
N ARG A 148 18.31 -12.91 -4.68
CA ARG A 148 19.12 -13.57 -3.64
C ARG A 148 18.74 -15.04 -3.43
N LEU A 149 17.45 -15.37 -3.48
CA LEU A 149 16.97 -16.74 -3.36
C LEU A 149 17.47 -17.61 -4.51
N LEU A 150 17.47 -17.08 -5.74
CA LEU A 150 17.98 -17.78 -6.90
C LEU A 150 19.49 -18.06 -6.77
N GLU A 151 20.25 -17.08 -6.30
CA GLU A 151 21.70 -17.23 -6.06
C GLU A 151 21.99 -18.29 -4.99
N LEU A 152 21.24 -18.28 -3.88
CA LEU A 152 21.35 -19.30 -2.83
C LEU A 152 20.99 -20.70 -3.36
N ARG A 153 19.97 -20.82 -4.22
CA ARG A 153 19.62 -22.11 -4.87
C ARG A 153 20.75 -22.61 -5.77
N ALA A 154 21.39 -21.73 -6.52
CA ALA A 154 22.55 -22.08 -7.34
C ALA A 154 23.73 -22.57 -6.47
N GLN A 155 24.02 -21.86 -5.37
CA GLN A 155 25.05 -22.27 -4.41
C GLN A 155 24.75 -23.63 -3.77
N ASN A 156 23.51 -23.89 -3.37
CA ASN A 156 23.12 -25.18 -2.80
C ASN A 156 23.26 -26.33 -3.82
N THR A 157 22.91 -26.08 -5.08
CA THR A 157 23.09 -27.07 -6.17
C THR A 157 24.57 -27.41 -6.35
N GLU A 158 25.44 -26.40 -6.29
CA GLU A 158 26.89 -26.60 -6.40
C GLU A 158 27.46 -27.37 -5.19
N ILE A 159 27.00 -27.07 -3.98
CA ILE A 159 27.36 -27.83 -2.76
C ILE A 159 26.95 -29.29 -2.90
N LEU A 160 25.73 -29.55 -3.38
CA LEU A 160 25.26 -30.92 -3.62
C LEU A 160 26.12 -31.67 -4.63
N ARG A 161 26.57 -31.02 -5.73
CA ARG A 161 27.53 -31.65 -6.66
C ARG A 161 28.85 -31.98 -5.98
N LYS A 162 29.37 -31.09 -5.14
CA LYS A 162 30.62 -31.34 -4.40
C LYS A 162 30.48 -32.52 -3.44
N ILE A 163 29.34 -32.63 -2.75
CA ILE A 163 29.04 -33.76 -1.87
C ILE A 163 29.03 -35.07 -2.68
N ASP A 164 28.31 -35.13 -3.80
CA ASP A 164 28.26 -36.33 -4.66
C ASP A 164 29.66 -36.75 -5.18
N ILE A 165 30.51 -35.80 -5.54
CA ILE A 165 31.90 -36.10 -5.92
C ILE A 165 32.68 -36.70 -4.74
N LYS A 166 32.55 -36.10 -3.54
CA LYS A 166 33.24 -36.61 -2.35
C LYS A 166 32.74 -37.96 -1.88
N ASP A 167 31.45 -38.24 -2.02
CA ASP A 167 30.88 -39.55 -1.72
C ASP A 167 31.43 -40.62 -2.66
N LYS A 168 31.52 -40.33 -3.97
CA LYS A 168 32.16 -41.23 -4.96
C LYS A 168 33.64 -41.47 -4.67
N GLU A 169 34.39 -40.42 -4.31
CA GLU A 169 35.79 -40.56 -3.87
C GLU A 169 35.89 -41.46 -2.63
N MET A 170 35.03 -41.24 -1.63
CA MET A 170 35.01 -42.02 -0.40
C MET A 170 34.68 -43.49 -0.64
N GLU A 171 33.70 -43.78 -1.49
CA GLU A 171 33.36 -45.15 -1.92
C GLU A 171 34.51 -45.82 -2.68
N SER A 172 35.24 -45.07 -3.52
CA SER A 172 36.41 -45.59 -4.23
C SER A 172 37.54 -45.96 -3.26
N MET A 173 37.83 -45.10 -2.29
CA MET A 173 38.84 -45.35 -1.26
C MET A 173 38.45 -46.54 -0.38
N LYS A 174 37.17 -46.64 0.00
CA LYS A 174 36.64 -47.77 0.77
C LYS A 174 36.86 -49.10 0.03
N ARG A 175 36.53 -49.16 -1.27
CA ARG A 175 36.78 -50.35 -2.11
C ARG A 175 38.27 -50.70 -2.20
N CYS A 176 39.14 -49.71 -2.35
CA CYS A 176 40.59 -49.94 -2.34
C CYS A 176 41.08 -50.53 -1.00
N LEU A 177 40.58 -50.01 0.13
CA LEU A 177 40.92 -50.51 1.45
C LEU A 177 40.43 -51.96 1.65
N GLU A 178 39.20 -52.27 1.26
CA GLU A 178 38.66 -53.63 1.28
C GLU A 178 39.50 -54.60 0.44
N GLN A 179 39.97 -54.17 -0.74
CA GLN A 179 40.85 -54.99 -1.57
C GLN A 179 42.22 -55.25 -0.91
N VAL A 180 42.79 -54.25 -0.23
CA VAL A 180 44.04 -54.41 0.53
C VAL A 180 43.85 -55.36 1.70
N ASP A 181 42.74 -55.25 2.44
CA ASP A 181 42.44 -56.14 3.57
C ASP A 181 42.30 -57.60 3.12
N MET A 182 41.58 -57.84 2.02
CA MET A 182 41.47 -59.17 1.41
C MET A 182 42.83 -59.75 0.98
N LYS A 183 43.70 -58.93 0.38
CA LYS A 183 45.09 -59.35 0.03
C LYS A 183 45.91 -59.68 1.28
N LEU A 184 45.78 -58.89 2.35
CA LEU A 184 46.50 -59.11 3.59
C LEU A 184 46.03 -60.39 4.29
N ASN A 185 44.72 -60.63 4.33
CA ASN A 185 44.13 -61.85 4.90
C ASN A 185 44.54 -63.11 4.11
N THR A 186 44.56 -63.06 2.78
CA THR A 186 45.03 -64.18 1.95
C THR A 186 46.51 -64.48 2.16
N GLU A 187 47.37 -63.47 2.27
CA GLU A 187 48.79 -63.66 2.60
C GLU A 187 49.00 -64.24 4.01
N ARG A 188 48.19 -63.82 5.00
CA ARG A 188 48.20 -64.44 6.34
C ARG A 188 47.86 -65.93 6.27
N LEU A 189 46.77 -66.29 5.60
CA LEU A 189 46.34 -67.69 5.45
C LEU A 189 47.40 -68.55 4.72
N LYS A 190 48.06 -68.02 3.68
CA LYS A 190 49.17 -68.71 3.03
C LYS A 190 50.33 -68.96 3.99
N LYS A 191 50.79 -67.93 4.70
CA LYS A 191 51.88 -68.07 5.69
C LYS A 191 51.53 -69.06 6.79
N ASP A 192 50.30 -69.06 7.27
CA ASP A 192 49.89 -70.00 8.31
C ASP A 192 49.77 -71.43 7.76
N SER A 193 49.30 -71.62 6.52
CA SER A 193 49.33 -72.92 5.85
C SER A 193 50.75 -73.44 5.59
N GLU A 194 51.69 -72.54 5.31
CA GLU A 194 53.11 -72.87 5.12
C GLU A 194 53.77 -73.24 6.44
N LYS A 195 53.50 -72.50 7.52
CA LYS A 195 53.92 -72.88 8.88
C LYS A 195 53.36 -74.25 9.29
N VAL A 196 52.08 -74.52 9.03
CA VAL A 196 51.46 -75.82 9.36
C VAL A 196 52.10 -76.95 8.56
N LYS A 197 52.47 -76.73 7.30
CA LYS A 197 53.22 -77.71 6.50
C LYS A 197 54.65 -77.94 7.00
N VAL A 198 55.36 -76.88 7.41
CA VAL A 198 56.71 -77.00 7.99
C VAL A 198 56.66 -77.78 9.30
N VAL A 199 55.69 -77.48 10.18
CA VAL A 199 55.50 -78.21 11.44
C VAL A 199 55.14 -79.68 11.18
N ALA A 200 54.26 -79.98 10.20
CA ALA A 200 53.91 -81.37 9.85
C ALA A 200 55.07 -82.15 9.18
N TYR A 201 56.02 -81.44 8.55
CA TYR A 201 57.24 -82.05 8.00
C TYR A 201 58.28 -82.28 9.11
N GLU A 202 58.43 -81.35 10.06
CA GLU A 202 59.30 -81.49 11.23
C GLU A 202 58.80 -82.56 12.21
N GLU A 203 57.48 -82.70 12.38
CA GLU A 203 56.85 -83.70 13.27
C GLU A 203 56.93 -85.13 12.71
N ASN A 204 57.14 -85.29 11.39
CA ASN A 204 57.39 -86.59 10.74
C ASN A 204 58.88 -86.97 10.65
N CYS A 205 59.82 -86.10 11.04
CA CYS A 205 61.26 -86.35 10.93
C CYS A 205 61.97 -86.59 12.28
N CYS A 206 61.25 -86.61 13.41
CA CYS A 206 61.86 -86.73 14.73
C CYS A 206 61.24 -87.85 15.57
N GLN A 207 61.53 -89.10 15.22
CA GLN A 207 61.56 -90.20 16.20
C GLN A 207 62.97 -90.77 16.26
N HIS A 208 63.55 -90.72 17.47
CA HIS A 208 64.85 -91.29 17.89
C HIS A 208 66.08 -90.54 17.35
N THR A 209 67.05 -90.05 18.13
CA THR A 209 67.58 -90.35 19.47
C THR A 209 68.45 -89.16 19.87
N GLY A 210 68.44 -88.70 21.12
CA GLY A 210 69.57 -88.97 22.02
C GLY A 210 70.42 -87.71 22.26
N ASP A 211 70.26 -87.14 23.46
CA ASP A 211 71.20 -86.35 24.27
C ASP A 211 72.27 -85.50 23.59
N PHE A 212 72.20 -84.17 23.75
CA PHE A 212 73.29 -83.32 24.27
C PHE A 212 72.74 -81.92 24.61
N SER A 213 73.05 -81.45 25.82
CA SER A 213 73.05 -80.03 26.21
C SER A 213 74.50 -79.74 26.67
N PRO A 214 75.10 -78.55 26.44
CA PRO A 214 74.70 -77.36 27.21
C PRO A 214 74.98 -75.97 26.56
N HIS A 215 74.44 -74.92 27.22
CA HIS A 215 74.92 -73.51 27.28
C HIS A 215 74.66 -72.58 26.07
N ARG A 216 74.37 -71.27 26.17
CA ARG A 216 74.12 -70.30 27.27
C ARG A 216 73.85 -68.92 26.59
N LEU A 217 72.98 -68.09 27.19
CA LEU A 217 72.84 -66.61 27.06
C LEU A 217 72.31 -65.99 25.74
N LEU A 218 71.14 -65.35 25.85
CA LEU A 218 71.01 -63.90 25.66
C LEU A 218 69.81 -63.36 26.44
N GLN A 219 70.14 -62.76 27.58
CA GLN A 219 69.40 -61.73 28.27
C GLN A 219 69.39 -60.46 27.39
N ASN A 220 68.24 -59.78 27.31
CA ASN A 220 68.00 -58.33 27.10
C ASN A 220 66.54 -58.19 26.61
N GLY A 221 65.66 -57.35 27.12
CA GLY A 221 65.73 -56.31 28.13
C GLY A 221 64.32 -55.72 28.23
N SER A 222 63.92 -55.40 29.45
CA SER A 222 62.64 -54.80 29.83
C SER A 222 62.65 -53.28 29.55
N GLN A 223 61.50 -52.69 29.21
CA GLN A 223 60.95 -51.38 29.68
C GLN A 223 59.84 -50.94 28.72
N GLY A 224 58.56 -50.92 29.12
CA GLY A 224 57.89 -49.88 29.92
C GLY A 224 56.94 -49.14 28.95
N ILE A 225 55.66 -48.87 29.20
CA ILE A 225 55.02 -48.27 30.37
C ILE A 225 53.53 -48.69 30.42
N ARG A 226 53.02 -48.75 31.65
CA ARG A 226 51.65 -48.99 32.11
C ARG A 226 50.56 -48.08 31.50
N SER A 227 49.41 -48.72 31.26
CA SER A 227 48.06 -48.40 31.78
C SER A 227 47.52 -46.96 31.72
N ARG A 228 46.32 -46.80 31.12
CA ARG A 228 45.16 -46.25 31.85
C ARG A 228 43.83 -46.60 31.17
N GLN A 229 42.92 -47.07 32.00
CA GLN A 229 41.52 -47.41 31.73
C GLN A 229 40.69 -46.37 32.49
N GLU A 230 39.76 -45.70 31.81
CA GLU A 230 38.62 -44.93 32.37
C GLU A 230 37.76 -44.46 31.18
N VAL A 231 36.67 -45.17 30.86
CA VAL A 231 35.29 -44.89 31.29
C VAL A 231 34.79 -43.50 30.87
N GLN A 232 33.97 -43.45 29.80
CA GLN A 232 32.59 -42.94 29.85
C GLN A 232 31.90 -43.23 28.50
N VAL A 233 30.95 -44.17 28.55
CA VAL A 233 29.96 -44.40 27.51
C VAL A 233 28.78 -43.53 27.89
N ASP A 234 28.63 -42.38 27.23
CA ASP A 234 27.37 -41.65 27.25
C ASP A 234 26.61 -41.93 25.95
N ARG A 235 25.44 -42.53 26.17
CA ARG A 235 24.35 -42.72 25.21
C ARG A 235 24.11 -41.42 24.44
N ILE A 236 24.21 -41.47 23.12
CA ILE A 236 23.49 -40.54 22.26
C ILE A 236 22.37 -41.33 21.59
N GLU A 237 21.17 -40.90 21.95
CA GLU A 237 19.86 -41.34 21.51
C GLU A 237 19.67 -41.10 19.99
N ASN A 238 19.29 -42.14 19.27
CA ASN A 238 18.90 -42.06 17.86
C ASN A 238 17.47 -41.50 17.74
N PRO A 239 17.22 -40.39 17.01
CA PRO A 239 15.90 -40.15 16.45
C PRO A 239 15.76 -40.97 15.16
N ARG A 240 14.95 -42.01 15.26
CA ARG A 240 14.46 -42.86 14.17
C ARG A 240 13.55 -42.03 13.25
N GLY A 241 14.07 -41.57 12.12
CA GLY A 241 13.30 -40.96 11.03
C GLY A 241 13.48 -41.76 9.74
N GLN A 242 12.49 -42.59 9.39
CA GLN A 242 12.41 -43.29 8.11
C GLN A 242 12.19 -42.27 6.98
N ASN A 243 13.14 -42.16 6.05
CA ASN A 243 12.89 -41.62 4.73
C ASN A 243 12.93 -42.78 3.73
N GLN A 244 11.76 -43.29 3.37
CA GLN A 244 11.49 -43.83 2.03
C GLN A 244 10.91 -42.63 1.27
N GLY A 245 11.47 -42.12 0.18
CA GLY A 245 11.97 -42.83 -0.97
C GLY A 245 10.91 -42.72 -2.06
N THR A 246 11.00 -41.65 -2.87
CA THR A 246 10.41 -41.63 -4.22
C THR A 246 11.07 -40.54 -5.05
N ASP A 247 12.07 -40.96 -5.82
CA ASP A 247 12.34 -40.40 -7.14
C ASP A 247 11.10 -40.63 -8.02
N GLN A 248 10.67 -39.61 -8.77
CA GLN A 248 10.01 -39.81 -10.06
C GLN A 248 10.00 -38.51 -10.87
N THR A 249 11.01 -38.43 -11.74
CA THR A 249 10.95 -38.13 -13.18
C THR A 249 9.72 -37.40 -13.71
N PHE A 250 9.99 -36.24 -14.35
CA PHE A 250 9.09 -35.59 -15.29
C PHE A 250 8.81 -36.51 -16.48
N GLU A 251 7.55 -36.76 -16.79
CA GLU A 251 7.13 -37.07 -18.16
C GLU A 251 5.77 -36.45 -18.48
N GLU A 252 5.77 -35.79 -19.63
CA GLU A 252 4.69 -35.13 -20.34
C GLU A 252 3.73 -36.16 -20.92
N ARG A 253 2.40 -35.90 -20.85
CA ARG A 253 1.40 -36.07 -21.93
C ARG A 253 -0.01 -36.47 -21.44
N LEU A 254 -0.91 -35.50 -21.57
CA LEU A 254 -2.31 -35.52 -22.03
C LEU A 254 -3.29 -36.67 -21.67
N ASP A 255 -4.45 -36.18 -21.22
CA ASP A 255 -5.83 -36.60 -21.50
C ASP A 255 -6.56 -37.63 -20.62
N SER A 256 -7.65 -37.08 -20.06
CA SER A 256 -9.01 -37.62 -19.95
C SER A 256 -9.50 -38.20 -18.61
N VAL A 257 -10.42 -37.42 -18.02
CA VAL A 257 -11.74 -37.82 -17.48
C VAL A 257 -11.78 -38.92 -16.42
N GLY A 258 -12.23 -38.52 -15.22
CA GLY A 258 -13.27 -39.30 -14.54
C GLY A 258 -13.01 -39.71 -13.09
N THR A 259 -13.58 -38.90 -12.19
CA THR A 259 -14.42 -39.36 -11.06
C THR A 259 -13.77 -39.63 -9.70
N GLN A 260 -14.36 -38.90 -8.74
CA GLN A 260 -14.43 -39.07 -7.28
C GLN A 260 -13.23 -38.58 -6.44
N GLU A 261 -13.23 -37.33 -5.96
CA GLU A 261 -14.14 -36.69 -4.97
C GLU A 261 -13.78 -37.10 -3.52
N SER A 262 -12.86 -36.32 -2.92
CA SER A 262 -12.64 -36.27 -1.47
C SER A 262 -13.28 -34.99 -0.96
N GLY A 263 -14.47 -35.14 -0.39
CA GLY A 263 -15.36 -34.06 -0.01
C GLY A 263 -14.81 -33.18 1.11
N PHE A 264 -14.78 -31.87 0.83
CA PHE A 264 -14.92 -30.82 1.84
C PHE A 264 -15.71 -29.67 1.21
N TYR A 265 -17.04 -29.82 1.16
CA TYR A 265 -17.95 -28.70 0.92
C TYR A 265 -19.02 -28.65 2.02
N GLY A 266 -19.04 -27.51 2.69
CA GLY A 266 -20.04 -27.23 3.72
C GLY A 266 -19.95 -25.82 4.26
N LYS A 267 -20.05 -24.79 3.39
CA LYS A 267 -20.85 -23.58 3.61
C LYS A 267 -20.63 -22.56 2.49
N LYS A 268 -21.75 -22.15 1.88
CA LYS A 268 -21.87 -21.03 0.95
C LYS A 268 -21.38 -19.76 1.65
N GLY A 269 -20.23 -19.26 1.24
CA GLY A 269 -19.70 -17.95 1.59
C GLY A 269 -18.95 -17.42 0.37
N LEU A 270 -19.16 -16.14 0.07
CA LEU A 270 -18.53 -15.39 -1.02
C LEU A 270 -17.06 -15.79 -1.24
N PRO A 271 -16.55 -15.80 -2.49
CA PRO A 271 -15.13 -16.02 -2.69
C PRO A 271 -14.40 -14.83 -2.05
N VAL A 272 -13.80 -15.07 -0.89
CA VAL A 272 -12.74 -14.21 -0.36
C VAL A 272 -11.61 -14.36 -1.37
N GLN A 273 -11.60 -13.45 -2.35
CA GLN A 273 -10.50 -13.36 -3.29
C GLN A 273 -9.26 -12.99 -2.49
N THR A 274 -8.39 -13.98 -2.28
CA THR A 274 -7.07 -13.74 -1.70
C THR A 274 -6.29 -12.85 -2.66
N GLU A 275 -5.51 -11.89 -2.18
CA GLU A 275 -4.75 -10.94 -3.02
C GLU A 275 -3.86 -11.66 -4.06
N LEU A 276 -3.35 -12.86 -3.72
CA LEU A 276 -2.63 -13.76 -4.63
C LEU A 276 -3.48 -14.26 -5.81
N SER A 277 -4.79 -14.48 -5.60
CA SER A 277 -5.74 -14.82 -6.65
C SER A 277 -5.99 -13.63 -7.57
N MET A 278 -6.05 -12.41 -7.04
CA MET A 278 -6.19 -11.19 -7.83
C MET A 278 -4.93 -10.92 -8.68
N LEU A 279 -3.74 -11.10 -8.10
CA LEU A 279 -2.45 -10.96 -8.81
C LEU A 279 -2.27 -12.02 -9.90
N SER A 280 -2.62 -13.27 -9.62
CA SER A 280 -2.58 -14.35 -10.61
C SER A 280 -3.55 -14.09 -11.76
N GLN A 281 -4.74 -13.54 -11.46
CA GLN A 281 -5.73 -13.18 -12.45
C GLN A 281 -5.28 -11.98 -13.31
N LEU A 282 -4.70 -10.94 -12.70
CA LEU A 282 -4.14 -9.79 -13.40
C LEU A 282 -2.96 -10.19 -14.30
N TYR A 283 -2.10 -11.11 -13.84
CA TYR A 283 -0.98 -11.62 -14.62
C TYR A 283 -1.46 -12.41 -15.84
N LEU A 284 -2.52 -13.23 -15.70
CA LEU A 284 -3.13 -13.90 -16.84
C LEU A 284 -3.77 -12.90 -17.82
N GLU A 285 -4.45 -11.86 -17.31
CA GLU A 285 -5.10 -10.82 -18.12
C GLU A 285 -4.10 -9.99 -18.94
N GLN A 286 -2.93 -9.67 -18.38
CA GLN A 286 -1.88 -8.93 -19.10
C GLN A 286 -1.23 -9.76 -20.22
N ASN A 287 -1.26 -11.09 -20.11
CA ASN A 287 -0.67 -12.01 -21.09
C ASN A 287 -1.69 -12.51 -22.14
N LEU A 288 -2.90 -11.93 -22.21
CA LEU A 288 -3.88 -12.32 -23.22
C LEU A 288 -3.47 -11.85 -24.62
N PRO A 289 -3.60 -12.72 -25.64
CA PRO A 289 -3.24 -12.38 -27.02
C PRO A 289 -4.04 -11.18 -27.50
N GLU A 290 -3.38 -10.26 -28.20
CA GLU A 290 -4.05 -9.10 -28.78
C GLU A 290 -4.99 -9.51 -29.91
N PRO A 291 -6.25 -9.04 -29.91
CA PRO A 291 -7.17 -9.32 -31.00
C PRO A 291 -6.63 -8.74 -32.31
N PRO A 292 -6.65 -9.50 -33.41
CA PRO A 292 -6.29 -8.97 -34.72
C PRO A 292 -7.31 -7.93 -35.18
N LYS A 293 -6.90 -6.98 -36.02
CA LYS A 293 -7.82 -5.97 -36.58
C LYS A 293 -8.77 -6.63 -37.59
N TYR A 294 -10.07 -6.32 -37.48
CA TYR A 294 -11.09 -6.81 -38.39
C TYR A 294 -11.51 -5.74 -39.41
N THR A 295 -11.44 -6.07 -40.70
CA THR A 295 -11.68 -5.15 -41.82
C THR A 295 -12.91 -5.51 -42.67
N ALA A 296 -13.48 -6.71 -42.49
CA ALA A 296 -14.53 -7.29 -43.32
C ALA A 296 -14.17 -7.40 -44.83
N GLU A 297 -12.88 -7.61 -45.11
CA GLU A 297 -12.33 -7.89 -46.45
C GLU A 297 -11.99 -9.39 -46.60
N GLU A 298 -11.79 -9.87 -47.83
CA GLU A 298 -11.56 -11.30 -48.13
C GLU A 298 -10.27 -11.86 -47.46
N ASP A 299 -9.28 -11.00 -47.20
CA ASP A 299 -8.04 -11.34 -46.49
C ASP A 299 -8.12 -11.10 -44.96
N SER A 300 -9.30 -10.78 -44.44
CA SER A 300 -9.50 -10.47 -43.02
C SER A 300 -9.68 -11.72 -42.16
N VAL A 301 -9.37 -11.60 -40.86
CA VAL A 301 -9.61 -12.68 -39.90
C VAL A 301 -11.10 -13.00 -39.83
N SER A 302 -11.44 -14.29 -39.82
CA SER A 302 -12.85 -14.71 -39.75
C SER A 302 -13.55 -14.10 -38.53
N MET A 303 -14.80 -13.64 -38.72
CA MET A 303 -15.57 -12.95 -37.68
C MET A 303 -15.62 -13.75 -36.36
N LYS A 304 -15.81 -15.07 -36.44
CA LYS A 304 -15.83 -15.96 -35.25
C LYS A 304 -14.49 -16.03 -34.52
N ALA A 305 -13.37 -15.92 -35.22
CA ALA A 305 -12.04 -15.91 -34.61
C ALA A 305 -11.73 -14.55 -33.98
N PHE A 306 -12.16 -13.46 -34.61
CA PHE A 306 -12.11 -12.11 -34.05
C PHE A 306 -12.95 -12.01 -32.76
N GLU A 307 -14.22 -12.45 -32.81
CA GLU A 307 -15.12 -12.43 -31.66
C GLU A 307 -14.56 -13.20 -30.46
N ARG A 308 -14.00 -14.40 -30.71
CA ARG A 308 -13.38 -15.21 -29.66
C ARG A 308 -12.17 -14.54 -29.02
N THR A 309 -11.27 -13.97 -29.82
CA THR A 309 -10.06 -13.31 -29.30
C THR A 309 -10.37 -11.97 -28.63
N PHE A 310 -11.34 -11.22 -29.17
CA PHE A 310 -11.85 -10.00 -28.57
C PHE A 310 -12.54 -10.27 -27.23
N ALA A 311 -13.41 -11.29 -27.15
CA ALA A 311 -14.08 -11.67 -25.91
C ALA A 311 -13.10 -12.18 -24.84
N MET A 312 -12.00 -12.82 -25.23
CA MET A 312 -10.95 -13.21 -24.28
C MET A 312 -10.36 -11.99 -23.57
N LYS A 313 -10.04 -10.92 -24.31
CA LYS A 313 -9.35 -9.73 -23.76
C LYS A 313 -10.31 -8.68 -23.17
N PHE A 314 -11.49 -8.51 -23.76
CA PHE A 314 -12.42 -7.43 -23.41
C PHE A 314 -13.77 -7.93 -22.88
N GLY A 315 -14.01 -9.24 -22.81
CA GLY A 315 -15.30 -9.80 -22.36
C GLY A 315 -15.66 -9.50 -20.90
N ARG A 316 -14.70 -9.03 -20.08
CA ARG A 316 -14.94 -8.55 -18.71
C ARG A 316 -15.41 -7.10 -18.65
N LEU A 317 -15.23 -6.33 -19.72
CA LEU A 317 -15.72 -4.95 -19.81
C LEU A 317 -17.23 -4.94 -20.02
N SER A 318 -17.91 -3.90 -19.54
CA SER A 318 -19.31 -3.66 -19.88
C SER A 318 -19.47 -3.47 -21.39
N THR A 319 -20.67 -3.73 -21.92
CA THR A 319 -20.98 -3.56 -23.35
C THR A 319 -20.62 -2.16 -23.85
N GLU A 320 -20.89 -1.12 -23.07
CA GLU A 320 -20.54 0.27 -23.37
C GLU A 320 -19.02 0.49 -23.45
N GLN A 321 -18.25 -0.14 -22.56
CA GLN A 321 -16.80 -0.05 -22.55
C GLN A 321 -16.14 -0.89 -23.64
N GLN A 322 -16.82 -1.92 -24.17
CA GLN A 322 -16.35 -2.71 -25.31
C GLN A 322 -16.49 -1.96 -26.65
N VAL A 323 -17.42 -1.00 -26.75
CA VAL A 323 -17.64 -0.18 -27.96
C VAL A 323 -16.43 0.66 -28.30
N THR A 324 -15.80 1.31 -27.32
CA THR A 324 -14.63 2.19 -27.55
C THR A 324 -13.44 1.47 -28.19
N PRO A 325 -12.94 0.33 -27.69
CA PRO A 325 -11.83 -0.38 -28.35
C PRO A 325 -12.23 -0.94 -29.72
N LEU A 326 -13.49 -1.36 -29.92
CA LEU A 326 -13.99 -1.78 -31.23
C LEU A 326 -13.89 -0.63 -32.24
N GLU A 327 -14.38 0.56 -31.89
CA GLU A 327 -14.39 1.70 -32.79
C GLU A 327 -12.99 2.28 -33.06
N THR A 328 -12.12 2.30 -32.05
CA THR A 328 -10.86 3.03 -32.12
C THR A 328 -9.68 2.18 -32.59
N LYS A 329 -9.68 0.87 -32.31
CA LYS A 329 -8.47 0.03 -32.48
C LYS A 329 -8.69 -1.25 -33.28
N TYR A 330 -9.83 -1.91 -33.10
CA TYR A 330 -10.01 -3.29 -33.56
C TYR A 330 -10.93 -3.46 -34.76
N LEU A 331 -11.74 -2.46 -35.11
CA LEU A 331 -12.48 -2.40 -36.38
C LEU A 331 -11.81 -1.41 -37.35
N ALA A 332 -11.73 -1.79 -38.61
CA ALA A 332 -11.21 -0.95 -39.69
C ALA A 332 -11.98 -1.16 -41.00
N GLY A 333 -11.74 -0.31 -42.00
CA GLY A 333 -12.31 -0.48 -43.34
C GLY A 333 -13.84 -0.55 -43.38
N LYS A 334 -14.38 -1.56 -44.08
CA LYS A 334 -15.82 -1.76 -44.24
C LYS A 334 -16.52 -2.10 -42.92
N ALA A 335 -15.86 -2.84 -42.04
CA ALA A 335 -16.39 -3.21 -40.73
C ALA A 335 -16.65 -1.98 -39.84
N LEU A 336 -15.70 -1.04 -39.80
CA LEU A 336 -15.84 0.20 -39.02
C LEU A 336 -16.94 1.12 -39.58
N LYS A 337 -17.09 1.16 -40.90
CA LYS A 337 -18.15 1.95 -41.55
C LYS A 337 -19.54 1.39 -41.26
N ALA A 338 -19.70 0.06 -41.23
CA ALA A 338 -20.95 -0.59 -40.83
C ALA A 338 -21.25 -0.39 -39.34
N PHE A 339 -20.22 -0.47 -38.48
CA PHE A 339 -20.36 -0.27 -37.04
C PHE A 339 -20.84 1.14 -36.69
N ARG A 340 -20.21 2.18 -37.27
CA ARG A 340 -20.67 3.57 -37.07
C ARG A 340 -22.09 3.81 -37.57
N GLY A 341 -22.46 3.21 -38.71
CA GLY A 341 -23.82 3.30 -39.25
C GLY A 341 -24.89 2.69 -38.33
N LEU A 342 -24.55 1.70 -37.49
CA LEU A 342 -25.46 1.12 -36.51
C LEU A 342 -25.58 1.98 -35.24
N VAL A 343 -24.47 2.50 -34.73
CA VAL A 343 -24.43 3.38 -33.55
C VAL A 343 -25.25 4.66 -33.77
N GLU A 344 -25.21 5.22 -34.98
CA GLU A 344 -26.03 6.39 -35.35
C GLU A 344 -27.54 6.07 -35.35
N THR A 345 -27.94 4.84 -35.67
CA THR A 345 -29.35 4.40 -35.64
C THR A 345 -29.87 4.03 -34.25
N GLU A 346 -29.02 3.54 -33.34
CA GLU A 346 -29.41 3.29 -31.94
C GLU A 346 -29.63 4.59 -31.15
N ASN A 347 -28.80 5.62 -31.40
CA ASN A 347 -28.94 6.94 -30.77
C ASN A 347 -30.18 7.71 -31.27
N THR A 348 -30.70 7.39 -32.46
CA THR A 348 -31.94 8.01 -32.98
C THR A 348 -33.20 7.33 -32.48
N ILE A 349 -33.15 6.05 -32.08
CA ILE A 349 -34.30 5.32 -31.52
C ILE A 349 -34.43 5.57 -30.01
N SER A 350 -33.32 5.72 -29.29
CA SER A 350 -33.32 6.00 -27.84
C SER A 350 -33.64 7.47 -27.49
N GLY A 351 -33.76 8.36 -28.48
CA GLY A 351 -34.29 9.71 -28.36
C GLY A 351 -35.79 9.86 -28.67
N ALA A 352 -36.50 8.74 -28.87
CA ALA A 352 -37.93 8.72 -29.17
C ALA A 352 -38.70 7.87 -28.14
N PHE A 353 -38.60 8.20 -26.87
CA PHE A 353 -39.56 7.83 -25.82
C PHE A 353 -39.75 8.96 -24.82
#